data_AF-D2QBW5-F1
#
_entry.id   AF-D2QBW5-F1
#
_cell.length_a   1.000
_cell.length_b   1.000
_cell.length_c   1.000
_cell.angle_alpha   90.00
_cell.angle_beta   90.00
_cell.angle_gamma   90.00
#
_symmetry.space_group_name_H-M   'P 1'
#
loop_
_entity.id
_entity.type
_entity.pdbx_description
1 polymer ?
#
loop_
_entity_poly.entity_id
_entity_poly.type
_entity_poly.pdbx_seq_one_letter_code
_entity_poly.pdbx_strand_id
1 'polypeptide(L)'
;MFESVTLDPTIWVDQARRLLISAQLPLDELNKAKLLTPSNPNERSQKILCFMPTYMMLAGFALENVIKGLIVCRLPEPRQVKDLKKFFKHDLVSIIPNDIPVSQEENDLLKRLAAFTIWNGRYPMPTEAKHYNNAVLNELLCYKSGDENRVKDLFHRFERLITNEYEG
;
A
#
# COMPACT_ATOMS: atom_id res chain seq x y z
N MET A 1 -5.04 20.58 17.99
CA MET A 1 -3.93 19.71 18.42
C MET A 1 -3.86 18.42 17.58
N PHE A 2 -4.96 17.69 17.33
CA PHE A 2 -4.96 16.55 16.39
C PHE A 2 -4.79 16.95 14.91
N GLU A 3 -5.41 18.06 14.48
CA GLU A 3 -5.37 18.51 13.08
C GLU A 3 -4.00 19.02 12.63
N SER A 4 -3.16 19.52 13.55
CA SER A 4 -1.82 20.04 13.21
C SER A 4 -0.81 18.93 12.94
N VAL A 5 -0.99 17.74 13.51
CA VAL A 5 -0.10 16.58 13.34
C VAL A 5 -0.27 15.98 11.94
N THR A 6 -1.50 15.95 11.42
CA THR A 6 -1.78 15.40 10.09
C THR A 6 -1.33 16.29 8.93
N LEU A 7 -0.85 17.50 9.22
CA LEU A 7 -0.38 18.47 8.23
C LEU A 7 1.14 18.52 8.11
N ASP A 8 1.85 17.73 8.91
CA ASP A 8 3.29 17.53 8.76
C ASP A 8 3.53 16.31 7.87
N PRO A 9 4.12 16.47 6.66
CA PRO A 9 4.36 15.37 5.74
C PRO A 9 5.34 14.32 6.32
N THR A 10 6.22 14.71 7.25
CA THR A 10 7.21 13.80 7.84
C THR A 10 6.55 12.71 8.70
N ILE A 11 5.43 13.04 9.36
CA ILE A 11 4.67 12.12 10.20
C ILE A 11 4.04 11.00 9.35
N TRP A 12 3.57 11.35 8.16
CA TRP A 12 3.05 10.38 7.18
C TRP A 12 4.16 9.46 6.67
N VAL A 13 5.33 10.02 6.32
CA VAL A 13 6.49 9.25 5.87
C VAL A 13 6.97 8.29 6.96
N ASP A 14 7.05 8.73 8.21
CA ASP A 14 7.48 7.89 9.32
C ASP A 14 6.51 6.74 9.59
N GLN A 15 5.20 7.00 9.52
CA GLN A 15 4.20 5.94 9.60
C GLN A 15 4.31 4.97 8.42
N ALA A 16 4.55 5.47 7.21
CA ALA A 16 4.77 4.67 6.01
C ALA A 16 6.00 3.75 6.17
N ARG A 17 7.13 4.28 6.69
CA ARG A 17 8.35 3.51 6.97
C ARG A 17 8.08 2.38 7.97
N ARG A 18 7.38 2.67 9.07
CA ARG A 18 7.04 1.66 10.09
C ARG A 18 6.20 0.52 9.51
N LEU A 19 5.24 0.84 8.65
CA LEU A 19 4.43 -0.15 7.95
C LEU A 19 5.27 -0.98 6.98
N LEU A 20 6.18 -0.36 6.23
CA LEU A 20 7.06 -1.07 5.31
C LEU A 20 8.03 -2.01 6.04
N ILE A 21 8.60 -1.57 7.17
CA ILE A 21 9.42 -2.41 8.06
C ILE A 21 8.58 -3.59 8.58
N SER A 22 7.35 -3.33 9.03
CA SER A 22 6.44 -4.37 9.53
C SER A 22 6.07 -5.37 8.43
N ALA A 23 5.94 -4.92 7.18
CA ALA A 23 5.66 -5.77 6.03
C ALA A 23 6.83 -6.72 5.68
N GLN A 24 8.06 -6.42 6.11
CA GLN A 24 9.21 -7.29 5.83
C GLN A 24 9.05 -8.67 6.50
N LEU A 25 8.46 -8.73 7.70
CA LEU A 25 8.27 -9.99 8.42
C LEU A 25 7.38 -11.00 7.64
N PRO A 26 6.15 -10.67 7.21
CA PRO A 26 5.36 -11.59 6.40
C PRO A 26 5.99 -11.86 5.02
N LEU A 27 6.76 -10.92 4.46
CA LEU A 27 7.48 -11.16 3.21
C LEU A 27 8.56 -12.25 3.39
N ASP A 28 9.34 -12.18 4.47
CA ASP A 28 10.38 -13.17 4.78
C ASP A 28 9.76 -14.56 4.98
N GLU A 29 8.66 -14.64 5.72
CA GLU A 29 7.93 -15.90 5.92
C GLU A 29 7.29 -16.42 4.62
N LEU A 30 6.78 -15.54 3.76
CA LEU A 30 6.30 -15.91 2.43
C LEU A 30 7.42 -16.49 1.57
N ASN A 31 8.61 -15.90 1.62
CA ASN A 31 9.77 -16.38 0.88
C ASN A 31 10.27 -17.73 1.40
N LYS A 32 10.31 -17.93 2.73
CA LYS A 32 10.57 -19.25 3.33
C LYS A 32 9.54 -20.27 2.85
N ALA A 33 8.25 -19.92 2.88
CA ALA A 33 7.18 -20.82 2.46
C ALA A 33 7.29 -21.26 0.99
N LYS A 34 7.77 -20.38 0.09
CA LYS A 34 8.01 -20.73 -1.33
C LYS A 34 9.10 -21.79 -1.50
N LEU A 35 10.07 -21.84 -0.58
CA LEU A 35 11.23 -22.74 -0.63
C LEU A 35 11.01 -24.05 0.13
N LEU A 36 9.91 -24.19 0.88
CA LEU A 36 9.61 -25.41 1.62
C LEU A 36 9.38 -26.57 0.65
N THR A 37 10.03 -27.71 0.94
CA THR A 37 9.61 -29.04 0.49
C THR A 37 8.67 -29.59 1.56
N PRO A 38 7.35 -29.48 1.40
CA PRO A 38 6.46 -29.68 2.52
C PRO A 38 6.24 -31.18 2.76
N SER A 39 6.36 -31.61 4.02
CA SER A 39 6.00 -32.98 4.42
C SER A 39 4.49 -33.23 4.32
N ASN A 40 3.69 -32.16 4.33
CA ASN A 40 2.25 -32.14 4.14
C ASN A 40 1.89 -31.31 2.89
N PRO A 41 1.16 -31.86 1.89
CA PRO A 41 0.79 -31.15 0.66
C PRO A 41 0.16 -29.76 0.87
N ASN A 42 -0.51 -29.53 2.01
CA ASN A 42 -1.24 -28.30 2.28
C ASN A 42 -0.44 -27.24 3.06
N GLU A 43 0.70 -27.60 3.66
CA GLU A 43 1.43 -26.69 4.55
C GLU A 43 1.94 -25.44 3.81
N ARG A 44 2.48 -25.64 2.60
CA ARG A 44 2.94 -24.55 1.75
C ARG A 44 1.81 -23.58 1.41
N SER A 45 0.67 -24.11 0.96
CA SER A 45 -0.50 -23.31 0.59
C SER A 45 -1.06 -22.53 1.77
N GLN A 46 -1.14 -23.14 2.94
CA GLN A 46 -1.58 -22.46 4.18
C GLN A 46 -0.66 -21.30 4.53
N LYS A 47 0.66 -21.50 4.53
CA LYS A 47 1.63 -20.43 4.82
C LYS A 47 1.52 -19.28 3.81
N ILE A 48 1.38 -19.59 2.52
CA ILE A 48 1.18 -18.56 1.49
C ILE A 48 -0.11 -17.76 1.77
N LEU A 49 -1.22 -18.44 2.07
CA LEU A 49 -2.51 -17.80 2.38
C LEU A 49 -2.47 -16.97 3.67
N CYS A 50 -1.61 -17.30 4.64
CA CYS A 50 -1.42 -16.50 5.85
C CYS A 50 -0.59 -15.23 5.61
N PHE A 51 0.55 -15.37 4.93
CA PHE A 51 1.55 -14.30 4.87
C PHE A 51 1.34 -13.35 3.68
N MET A 52 0.88 -13.86 2.54
CA MET A 52 0.72 -13.04 1.34
C MET A 52 -0.31 -11.90 1.53
N PRO A 53 -1.54 -12.14 2.02
CA PRO A 53 -2.50 -11.06 2.20
C PRO A 53 -2.04 -10.01 3.22
N THR A 54 -1.38 -10.47 4.29
CA THR A 54 -0.82 -9.59 5.33
C THR A 54 0.28 -8.70 4.76
N TYR A 55 1.21 -9.26 3.99
CA TYR A 55 2.24 -8.50 3.31
C TYR A 55 1.64 -7.45 2.37
N MET A 56 0.76 -7.88 1.45
CA MET A 56 0.14 -6.99 0.46
C MET A 56 -0.65 -5.85 1.12
N MET A 57 -1.35 -6.14 2.21
CA MET A 57 -2.08 -5.12 2.96
C MET A 57 -1.14 -4.09 3.61
N LEU A 58 -0.09 -4.55 4.33
CA LEU A 58 0.85 -3.64 5.00
C LEU A 58 1.65 -2.81 4.00
N ALA A 59 2.08 -3.42 2.89
CA ALA A 59 2.74 -2.72 1.78
C ALA A 59 1.82 -1.68 1.14
N GLY A 60 0.54 -2.02 0.92
CA GLY A 60 -0.46 -1.09 0.41
C GLY A 60 -0.68 0.09 1.35
N PHE A 61 -0.78 -0.14 2.66
CA PHE A 61 -0.88 0.96 3.63
C PHE A 61 0.38 1.80 3.70
N ALA A 62 1.58 1.21 3.57
CA ALA A 62 2.82 1.96 3.51
C ALA A 62 2.82 2.93 2.31
N LEU A 63 2.49 2.44 1.11
CA LEU A 63 2.37 3.29 -0.08
C LEU A 63 1.28 4.35 0.08
N GLU A 64 0.12 3.99 0.65
CA GLU A 64 -0.97 4.95 0.89
C GLU A 64 -0.51 6.09 1.81
N ASN A 65 0.25 5.79 2.86
CA ASN A 65 0.74 6.79 3.80
C ASN A 65 1.80 7.70 3.16
N VAL A 66 2.77 7.16 2.41
CA VAL A 66 3.78 8.02 1.76
C VAL A 66 3.16 8.91 0.68
N ILE A 67 2.19 8.40 -0.10
CA ILE A 67 1.46 9.21 -1.08
C ILE A 67 0.65 10.32 -0.39
N LYS A 68 0.01 10.03 0.75
CA LYS A 68 -0.66 11.06 1.56
C LYS A 68 0.33 12.10 2.09
N GLY A 69 1.53 11.69 2.48
CA GLY A 69 2.61 12.61 2.84
C GLY A 69 2.98 13.58 1.71
N LEU A 70 3.08 13.07 0.47
CA LEU A 70 3.31 13.91 -0.70
C LEU A 70 2.16 14.88 -0.96
N ILE A 71 0.92 14.42 -0.84
CA ILE A 71 -0.23 15.32 -0.96
C ILE A 71 -0.15 16.42 0.09
N VAL A 72 0.09 16.07 1.36
CA VAL A 72 0.20 17.02 2.47
C VAL A 72 1.31 18.05 2.22
N CYS A 73 2.46 17.61 1.71
CA CYS A 73 3.58 18.48 1.33
C CYS A 73 3.17 19.54 0.29
N ARG A 74 2.21 19.20 -0.59
CA ARG A 74 1.75 20.05 -1.69
C ARG A 74 0.47 20.83 -1.38
N LEU A 75 -0.12 20.71 -0.20
CA LEU A 75 -1.34 21.42 0.14
C LEU A 75 -1.05 22.93 0.27
N PRO A 76 -1.81 23.81 -0.42
CA PRO A 76 -1.74 25.24 -0.15
C PRO A 76 -2.27 25.49 1.27
N GLU A 77 -1.48 26.18 2.10
CA GLU A 77 -1.73 26.61 3.49
C GLU A 77 -2.76 25.77 4.29
N PRO A 78 -2.35 25.12 5.40
CA PRO A 78 -3.18 24.31 6.31
C PRO A 78 -4.66 24.66 6.51
N ARG A 79 -4.98 25.96 6.50
CA ARG A 79 -6.30 26.53 6.79
C ARG A 79 -7.28 26.47 5.62
N GLN A 80 -6.85 26.11 4.41
CA GLN A 80 -7.71 26.12 3.21
C GLN A 80 -8.34 24.77 2.88
N VAL A 81 -7.91 23.69 3.54
CA VAL A 81 -8.36 22.34 3.21
C VAL A 81 -9.68 22.01 3.93
N LYS A 82 -10.78 22.61 3.44
CA LYS A 82 -12.14 22.42 3.98
C LYS A 82 -12.65 20.98 3.90
N ASP A 83 -11.93 20.06 3.24
CA ASP A 83 -12.44 18.72 2.92
C ASP A 83 -11.40 17.60 3.05
N LEU A 84 -10.55 17.65 4.09
CA LEU A 84 -9.60 16.58 4.47
C LEU A 84 -10.25 15.17 4.44
N LYS A 85 -11.55 15.06 4.73
CA LYS A 85 -12.31 13.80 4.68
C LYS A 85 -12.32 13.11 3.31
N LYS A 86 -12.23 13.85 2.20
CA LYS A 86 -12.15 13.25 0.85
C LYS A 86 -10.77 12.63 0.59
N PHE A 87 -9.71 13.19 1.18
CA PHE A 87 -8.34 12.71 1.05
C PHE A 87 -8.07 11.41 1.84
N PHE A 88 -8.88 11.12 2.84
CA PHE A 88 -8.72 9.92 3.68
C PHE A 88 -9.49 8.69 3.19
N LYS A 89 -10.07 8.73 1.99
CA LYS A 89 -10.62 7.51 1.39
C LYS A 89 -9.49 6.52 1.06
N HIS A 90 -9.68 5.26 1.42
CA HIS A 90 -8.72 4.17 1.18
C HIS A 90 -8.79 3.65 -0.26
N ASP A 91 -8.45 4.51 -1.22
CA ASP A 91 -8.28 4.11 -2.61
C ASP A 91 -6.91 4.58 -3.11
N LEU A 92 -5.94 3.68 -2.93
CA LEU A 92 -4.52 3.87 -3.22
C LEU A 92 -4.25 4.39 -4.64
N VAL A 93 -5.02 3.95 -5.63
CA VAL A 93 -4.82 4.35 -7.03
C VAL A 93 -5.36 5.76 -7.26
N SER A 94 -6.52 6.07 -6.69
CA SER A 94 -7.18 7.37 -6.89
C SER A 94 -6.45 8.56 -6.25
N ILE A 95 -5.57 8.31 -5.28
CA ILE A 95 -4.88 9.37 -4.52
C ILE A 95 -3.51 9.74 -5.09
N ILE A 96 -3.02 9.05 -6.12
CA ILE A 96 -1.74 9.37 -6.73
C ILE A 96 -1.88 10.69 -7.52
N PRO A 97 -1.02 11.70 -7.28
CA PRO A 97 -1.06 12.94 -8.05
C PRO A 97 -0.84 12.68 -9.54
N ASN A 98 -1.64 13.32 -10.40
CA ASN A 98 -1.65 13.08 -11.85
C ASN A 98 -0.32 13.44 -12.55
N ASP A 99 0.50 14.27 -11.92
CA ASP A 99 1.82 14.68 -12.43
C ASP A 99 2.92 13.64 -12.15
N ILE A 100 2.63 12.61 -11.35
CA ILE A 100 3.59 11.53 -11.07
C ILE A 100 3.38 10.40 -12.08
N PRO A 101 4.36 10.13 -12.96
CA PRO A 101 4.25 9.02 -13.89
C PRO A 101 4.28 7.69 -13.14
N VAL A 102 3.37 6.79 -13.52
CA VAL A 102 3.27 5.42 -13.00
C VAL A 102 3.29 4.48 -14.19
N SER A 103 4.21 3.51 -14.18
CA SER A 103 4.30 2.51 -15.25
C SER A 103 3.07 1.58 -15.25
N GLN A 104 2.88 0.83 -16.33
CA GLN A 104 1.78 -0.14 -16.39
C GLN A 104 1.90 -1.21 -15.29
N GLU A 105 3.12 -1.68 -15.01
CA GLU A 105 3.42 -2.66 -13.98
C GLU A 105 3.23 -2.09 -12.57
N GLU A 106 3.62 -0.84 -12.35
CA GLU A 106 3.38 -0.15 -11.08
C GLU A 106 1.88 0.05 -10.84
N ASN A 107 1.13 0.44 -11.87
CA ASN A 107 -0.31 0.60 -11.79
C ASN A 107 -1.03 -0.75 -11.53
N ASP A 108 -0.57 -1.84 -12.15
CA ASP A 108 -1.04 -3.20 -11.83
C ASP A 108 -0.81 -3.54 -10.35
N LEU A 109 0.41 -3.31 -9.86
CA LEU A 109 0.74 -3.53 -8.45
C LEU A 109 -0.15 -2.70 -7.52
N LEU A 110 -0.31 -1.40 -7.78
CA LEU A 110 -1.12 -0.50 -6.97
C LEU A 110 -2.60 -0.93 -6.92
N LYS A 111 -3.17 -1.38 -8.04
CA LYS A 111 -4.53 -1.94 -8.08
C LYS A 111 -4.66 -3.21 -7.24
N ARG A 112 -3.66 -4.09 -7.28
CA ARG A 112 -3.63 -5.30 -6.45
C ARG A 112 -3.57 -4.93 -4.97
N LEU A 113 -2.61 -4.08 -4.57
CA LEU A 113 -2.48 -3.60 -3.19
C LEU A 113 -3.77 -2.93 -2.70
N ALA A 114 -4.45 -2.14 -3.53
CA ALA A 114 -5.74 -1.52 -3.21
C ALA A 114 -6.81 -2.57 -2.84
N ALA A 115 -6.88 -3.71 -3.54
CA ALA A 115 -7.81 -4.78 -3.18
C ALA A 115 -7.54 -5.35 -1.77
N PHE A 116 -6.25 -5.48 -1.40
CA PHE A 116 -5.84 -5.95 -0.08
C PHE A 116 -6.11 -4.94 1.03
N THR A 117 -5.87 -3.64 0.79
CA THR A 117 -6.17 -2.59 1.78
C THR A 117 -7.67 -2.36 1.95
N ILE A 118 -8.49 -2.56 0.90
CA ILE A 118 -9.95 -2.42 0.97
C ILE A 118 -10.58 -3.58 1.74
N TRP A 119 -10.19 -4.83 1.51
CA TRP A 119 -10.83 -5.94 2.21
C TRP A 119 -10.01 -7.23 2.31
N ASN A 120 -9.24 -7.60 1.29
CA ASN A 120 -8.71 -8.97 1.19
C ASN A 120 -7.68 -9.30 2.29
N GLY A 121 -6.97 -8.31 2.82
CA GLY A 121 -6.08 -8.50 3.96
C GLY A 121 -6.78 -8.58 5.33
N ARG A 122 -8.09 -8.33 5.40
CA ARG A 122 -8.84 -8.17 6.67
C ARG A 122 -9.99 -9.15 6.83
N TYR A 123 -10.68 -9.46 5.73
CA TYR A 123 -11.91 -10.23 5.74
C TYR A 123 -11.86 -11.33 4.68
N PRO A 124 -12.46 -12.50 4.95
CA PRO A 124 -12.56 -13.56 3.94
C PRO A 124 -13.45 -13.16 2.75
N MET A 125 -14.31 -12.14 2.91
CA MET A 125 -15.21 -11.64 1.88
C MET A 125 -15.44 -10.12 2.06
N PRO A 126 -15.57 -9.32 0.99
CA PRO A 126 -15.89 -7.91 1.14
C PRO A 126 -17.34 -7.70 1.58
N THR A 127 -17.60 -6.55 2.18
CA THR A 127 -18.95 -6.11 2.56
C THR A 127 -19.84 -5.78 1.38
N GLU A 128 -19.25 -5.47 0.22
CA GLU A 128 -19.98 -5.18 -1.02
C GLU A 128 -19.53 -6.11 -2.16
N ALA A 129 -20.49 -6.77 -2.81
CA ALA A 129 -20.24 -7.73 -3.88
C ALA A 129 -19.40 -7.15 -5.05
N LYS A 130 -19.54 -5.84 -5.31
CA LYS A 130 -18.77 -5.15 -6.37
C LYS A 130 -17.25 -5.26 -6.15
N HIS A 131 -16.78 -5.25 -4.90
CA HIS A 131 -15.36 -5.37 -4.59
C HIS A 131 -14.82 -6.77 -4.88
N TYR A 132 -15.64 -7.80 -4.64
CA TYR A 132 -15.29 -9.18 -4.97
C TYR A 132 -15.22 -9.36 -6.48
N ASN A 133 -16.29 -8.98 -7.19
CA ASN A 133 -16.38 -9.11 -8.66
C ASN A 133 -15.24 -8.36 -9.35
N ASN A 134 -14.95 -7.13 -8.93
CA ASN A 134 -13.84 -6.36 -9.49
C ASN A 134 -12.49 -7.05 -9.26
N ALA A 135 -12.26 -7.60 -8.06
CA ALA A 135 -11.00 -8.26 -7.74
C ALA A 135 -10.80 -9.57 -8.53
N VAL A 136 -11.86 -10.34 -8.75
CA VAL A 136 -11.81 -11.57 -9.54
C VAL A 136 -11.63 -11.26 -11.03
N LEU A 137 -12.45 -10.37 -11.60
CA LEU A 137 -12.42 -10.03 -13.03
C LEU A 137 -11.09 -9.42 -13.49
N ASN A 138 -10.39 -8.72 -12.59
CA ASN A 138 -9.11 -8.07 -12.88
C ASN A 138 -7.91 -8.81 -12.25
N GLU A 139 -8.10 -10.05 -11.79
CA GLU A 139 -7.03 -10.89 -11.22
C GLU A 139 -6.23 -10.23 -10.08
N LEU A 140 -6.92 -9.47 -9.23
CA LEU A 140 -6.25 -8.61 -8.25
C LEU A 140 -5.75 -9.34 -7.01
N LEU A 141 -6.25 -10.56 -6.77
CA LEU A 141 -6.03 -11.32 -5.52
C LEU A 141 -4.76 -12.16 -5.59
N CYS A 142 -3.65 -11.55 -6.01
CA CYS A 142 -2.39 -12.24 -6.19
C CYS A 142 -1.17 -11.37 -5.83
N TYR A 143 -0.09 -12.06 -5.49
CA TYR A 143 1.27 -11.52 -5.40
C TYR A 143 2.08 -12.06 -6.58
N LYS A 144 2.83 -11.18 -7.25
CA LYS A 144 3.65 -11.47 -8.42
C LYS A 144 5.14 -11.35 -8.08
N SER A 145 5.99 -12.03 -8.87
CA SER A 145 7.44 -11.98 -8.66
C SER A 145 7.98 -10.55 -8.89
N GLY A 146 8.79 -10.07 -7.94
CA GLY A 146 9.37 -8.72 -7.98
C GLY A 146 8.43 -7.61 -7.51
N ASP A 147 7.26 -7.94 -6.97
CA ASP A 147 6.40 -6.96 -6.30
C ASP A 147 7.13 -6.29 -5.14
N GLU A 148 7.94 -7.03 -4.40
CA GLU A 148 8.71 -6.53 -3.27
C GLU A 148 9.69 -5.44 -3.64
N ASN A 149 10.32 -5.55 -4.80
CA ASN A 149 11.23 -4.54 -5.31
C ASN A 149 10.43 -3.32 -5.78
N ARG A 150 9.34 -3.53 -6.54
CA ARG A 150 8.47 -2.45 -7.00
C ARG A 150 7.84 -1.66 -5.87
N VAL A 151 7.42 -2.31 -4.78
CA VAL A 151 6.93 -1.63 -3.57
C VAL A 151 8.02 -0.72 -2.99
N LYS A 152 9.25 -1.23 -2.84
CA LYS A 152 10.38 -0.45 -2.31
C LYS A 152 10.75 0.71 -3.23
N ASP A 153 10.80 0.47 -4.54
CA ASP A 153 11.14 1.49 -5.52
C ASP A 153 10.10 2.61 -5.56
N LEU A 154 8.80 2.28 -5.55
CA LEU A 154 7.71 3.25 -5.44
C LEU A 154 7.81 4.04 -4.14
N PHE A 155 8.01 3.35 -3.01
CA PHE A 155 8.13 3.98 -1.70
C PHE A 155 9.26 5.03 -1.70
N HIS A 156 10.46 4.63 -2.10
CA HIS A 156 11.61 5.53 -2.13
C HIS A 156 11.44 6.65 -3.17
N ARG A 157 10.73 6.41 -4.28
CA ARG A 157 10.42 7.46 -5.25
C ARG A 157 9.53 8.54 -4.63
N PHE A 158 8.44 8.16 -3.95
CA PHE A 158 7.56 9.12 -3.28
C PHE A 158 8.25 9.83 -2.11
N GLU A 159 9.04 9.10 -1.32
CA GLU A 159 9.83 9.67 -0.23
C GLU A 159 10.81 10.75 -0.73
N ARG A 160 11.55 10.48 -1.81
CA ARG A 160 12.45 11.48 -2.42
C ARG A 160 11.72 12.71 -2.93
N LEU A 161 10.53 12.55 -3.51
CA LEU A 161 9.72 13.69 -3.97
C LEU A 161 9.34 14.58 -2.78
N ILE A 162 8.93 13.99 -1.66
CA ILE A 162 8.61 14.74 -0.43
C ILE A 162 9.84 15.48 0.09
N THR A 163 10.99 14.80 0.21
CA THR A 163 12.22 15.45 0.70
C THR A 163 12.60 16.65 -0.18
N ASN A 164 12.58 16.49 -1.50
CA ASN A 164 12.94 17.56 -2.43
C ASN A 164 11.97 18.75 -2.39
N GLU A 165 10.68 18.50 -2.18
CA GLU A 165 9.65 19.55 -2.15
C GLU A 165 9.50 20.20 -0.77
N TYR A 166 9.87 19.51 0.31
CA TYR A 166 9.75 20.01 1.67
C TYR A 166 10.98 20.82 2.11
N GLU A 167 12.16 20.49 1.57
CA GLU A 167 13.42 21.19 1.88
C GLU A 167 13.75 22.33 0.89
N GLY A 168 13.08 22.37 -0.27
CA GLY A 168 13.27 23.38 -1.33
C GLY A 168 12.33 24.57 -1.21
#